data_AF-A0A9D6JY04-F1
#
_entry.id   AF-A0A9D6JY04-F1
#
_cell.length_a   1.000
_cell.length_b   1.000
_cell.length_c   1.000
_cell.angle_alpha   90.00
_cell.angle_beta   90.00
_cell.angle_gamma   90.00
#
_symmetry.space_group_name_H-M   'P 1'
#
loop_
_entity.id
_entity.type
_entity.pdbx_description
1 polymer ?
#
loop_
_entity_poly.entity_id
_entity_poly.type
_entity_poly.pdbx_seq_one_letter_code
_entity_poly.pdbx_strand_id
1 'polypeptide(L)'
;MGTSAEVVVGPRALGVVLARWAIIILTAPVLLLSNLYLLLTPTFIDLMYSLDIPPAQRYDVAERREFAVATLSYLRSPRDISALRELADEQGPLYKERELRHMGDVKTLANRLLTIGLFALGGLFLGLSFNTFLVNFHRLFFTGNSWLFPYSDSLIQLFPPAFWSNAALAWAGLTLLEAAALAGLSLRLRPSRRS
;
A
#
# COMPACT_ATOMS: atom_id res chain seq x y z
N MET A 1 -29.48 36.25 27.62
CA MET A 1 -29.47 36.40 26.15
C MET A 1 -28.06 36.10 25.68
N GLY A 2 -27.82 34.86 25.26
CA GLY A 2 -26.49 34.39 24.84
C GLY A 2 -26.28 34.65 23.36
N THR A 3 -25.16 35.29 23.01
CA THR A 3 -24.64 35.31 21.65
C THR A 3 -23.70 34.11 21.52
N SER A 4 -24.21 33.04 20.92
CA SER A 4 -23.41 31.91 20.45
C SER A 4 -22.37 32.43 19.44
N ALA A 5 -21.11 32.49 19.86
CA ALA A 5 -20.00 32.72 18.94
C ALA A 5 -19.96 31.55 17.94
N GLU A 6 -20.38 31.81 16.69
CA GLU A 6 -20.10 30.89 15.60
C GLU A 6 -18.59 30.77 15.46
N VAL A 7 -18.05 29.60 15.80
CA VAL A 7 -16.67 29.26 15.49
C VAL A 7 -16.58 29.14 13.97
N VAL A 8 -16.27 30.24 13.31
CA VAL A 8 -15.94 30.25 11.88
C VAL A 8 -14.63 29.49 11.74
N VAL A 9 -14.73 28.21 11.38
CA VAL A 9 -13.58 27.36 11.10
C VAL A 9 -12.91 27.91 9.84
N GLY A 10 -11.87 28.74 10.02
CA GLY A 10 -11.09 29.25 8.91
C GLY A 10 -10.47 28.11 8.10
N PRO A 11 -10.10 28.33 6.81
CA PRO A 11 -9.57 27.28 5.92
C PRO A 11 -8.35 26.54 6.49
N ARG A 12 -7.55 27.20 7.36
CA ARG A 12 -6.44 26.56 8.10
C ARG A 12 -6.90 25.61 9.20
N ALA A 13 -8.00 25.91 9.90
CA ALA A 13 -8.53 25.06 10.96
C ALA A 13 -9.22 23.80 10.41
N LEU A 14 -9.95 23.92 9.29
CA LEU A 14 -10.56 22.77 8.62
C LEU A 14 -9.49 21.81 8.09
N GLY A 15 -8.42 22.34 7.48
CA GLY A 15 -7.29 21.53 7.01
C GLY A 15 -6.63 20.71 8.13
N VAL A 16 -6.44 21.31 9.31
CA VAL A 16 -5.87 20.62 10.49
C VAL A 16 -6.80 19.53 11.03
N VAL A 17 -8.12 19.77 11.03
CA VAL A 17 -9.10 18.76 11.45
C VAL A 17 -9.13 17.59 10.47
N LEU A 18 -9.18 17.83 9.16
CA LEU A 18 -9.15 16.79 8.13
C LEU A 18 -7.86 15.98 8.17
N ALA A 19 -6.72 16.65 8.31
CA ALA A 19 -5.41 16.06 8.54
C ALA A 19 -5.41 15.07 9.73
N ARG A 20 -5.94 15.50 10.87
CA ARG A 20 -6.02 14.68 12.08
C ARG A 20 -6.87 13.43 11.87
N TRP A 21 -8.03 13.57 11.23
CA TRP A 21 -8.88 12.43 10.92
C TRP A 21 -8.22 11.47 9.92
N ALA A 22 -7.55 12.00 8.89
CA ALA A 22 -6.80 11.19 7.95
C ALA A 22 -5.67 10.42 8.63
N ILE A 23 -4.91 11.03 9.55
CA ILE A 23 -3.91 10.33 10.36
C ILE A 23 -4.56 9.20 11.16
N ILE A 24 -5.66 9.46 11.88
CA ILE A 24 -6.34 8.43 12.69
C ILE A 24 -6.81 7.26 11.81
N ILE A 25 -7.46 7.57 10.68
CA ILE A 25 -7.97 6.56 9.75
C ILE A 25 -6.83 5.74 9.13
N LEU A 26 -5.71 6.39 8.79
CA LEU A 26 -4.55 5.72 8.18
C LEU A 26 -3.66 4.99 9.19
N THR A 27 -3.74 5.31 10.47
CA THR A 27 -2.95 4.64 11.51
C THR A 27 -3.26 3.16 11.56
N ALA A 28 -4.53 2.77 11.59
CA ALA A 28 -4.94 1.36 11.63
C ALA A 28 -4.41 0.52 10.44
N PRO A 29 -4.61 0.91 9.17
CA PRO A 29 -4.08 0.15 8.03
C PRO A 29 -2.55 0.20 7.96
N VAL A 30 -1.90 1.30 8.34
CA VAL A 30 -0.43 1.36 8.39
C VAL A 30 0.12 0.36 9.42
N LEU A 31 -0.45 0.32 10.62
CA LEU A 31 -0.06 -0.65 11.65
C LEU A 31 -0.32 -2.09 11.21
N LEU A 32 -1.48 -2.34 10.58
CA LEU A 32 -1.84 -3.67 10.09
C LEU A 32 -0.89 -4.14 8.98
N LEU A 33 -0.59 -3.29 8.00
CA LEU A 33 0.28 -3.63 6.88
C LEU A 33 1.75 -3.73 7.29
N SER A 34 2.23 -2.86 8.17
CA SER A 34 3.60 -2.93 8.70
C SER A 34 3.81 -4.20 9.53
N ASN A 35 2.88 -4.55 10.41
CA ASN A 35 2.93 -5.80 11.16
C ASN A 35 2.86 -7.01 10.24
N LEU A 36 1.96 -7.02 9.25
CA LEU A 36 1.91 -8.07 8.24
C LEU A 36 3.26 -8.24 7.53
N TYR A 37 3.92 -7.14 7.17
CA TYR A 37 5.23 -7.18 6.52
C TYR A 37 6.33 -7.76 7.43
N LEU A 38 6.23 -7.60 8.75
CA LEU A 38 7.13 -8.26 9.72
C LEU A 38 6.86 -9.77 9.79
N LEU A 39 5.59 -10.17 9.78
CA LEU A 39 5.19 -11.58 9.83
C LEU A 39 5.57 -12.35 8.55
N LEU A 40 5.76 -11.64 7.43
CA LEU A 40 6.20 -12.23 6.17
C LEU A 40 7.74 -12.27 6.03
N THR A 41 8.49 -12.32 7.12
CA THR A 41 9.97 -12.40 7.08
C THR A 41 10.47 -13.81 7.37
N PRO A 42 11.63 -14.22 6.81
CA PRO A 42 12.27 -15.49 7.18
C PRO A 42 12.51 -15.59 8.70
N THR A 43 12.86 -14.48 9.36
CA THR A 43 13.05 -14.43 10.82
C THR A 43 11.80 -14.84 11.60
N PHE A 44 10.61 -14.44 11.14
CA PHE A 44 9.36 -14.85 11.77
C PHE A 44 9.10 -16.35 11.58
N ILE A 45 9.39 -16.89 10.39
CA ILE A 45 9.31 -18.33 10.13
C ILE A 45 10.26 -19.12 11.02
N ASP A 46 11.49 -18.64 11.18
CA ASP A 46 12.49 -19.25 12.06
C ASP A 46 12.00 -19.28 13.51
N LEU A 47 11.40 -18.17 13.97
CA LEU A 47 10.76 -18.12 15.28
C LEU A 47 9.65 -19.15 15.38
N MET A 48 8.74 -19.25 14.41
CA MET A 48 7.63 -20.21 14.46
C MET A 48 8.09 -21.67 14.44
N TYR A 49 9.13 -22.00 13.68
CA TYR A 49 9.70 -23.35 13.66
C TYR A 49 10.60 -23.66 14.87
N SER A 50 11.02 -22.63 15.63
CA SER A 50 11.68 -22.82 16.94
C SER A 50 10.71 -23.15 18.07
N LEU A 51 9.41 -22.88 17.87
CA LEU A 51 8.35 -23.24 18.80
C LEU A 51 7.92 -24.70 18.59
N ASP A 52 7.23 -25.25 19.59
CA ASP A 52 6.64 -26.58 19.47
C ASP A 52 5.51 -26.56 18.42
N ILE A 53 5.71 -27.31 17.34
CA ILE A 53 4.81 -27.38 16.19
C ILE A 53 4.40 -28.83 15.93
N PRO A 54 3.11 -29.11 15.69
CA PRO A 54 2.64 -30.49 15.47
C PRO A 54 3.36 -31.17 14.30
N PRO A 55 3.65 -32.47 14.37
CA PRO A 55 4.35 -33.20 13.31
C PRO A 55 3.57 -33.21 11.98
N ALA A 56 4.26 -33.34 10.85
CA ALA A 56 3.64 -33.54 9.54
C ALA A 56 3.75 -35.00 9.13
N GLN A 57 2.82 -35.41 8.27
CA GLN A 57 2.87 -36.72 7.64
C GLN A 57 3.90 -36.78 6.49
N ARG A 58 4.13 -35.66 5.80
CA ARG A 58 4.94 -35.60 4.56
C ARG A 58 6.33 -34.98 4.71
N TYR A 59 6.49 -34.06 5.65
CA TYR A 59 7.68 -33.22 5.77
C TYR A 59 8.23 -33.22 7.18
N ASP A 60 9.53 -33.24 7.33
CA ASP A 60 10.19 -32.93 8.59
C ASP A 60 10.20 -31.40 8.87
N VAL A 61 10.78 -31.00 10.01
CA VAL A 61 10.84 -29.58 10.41
C VAL A 61 11.74 -28.75 9.50
N ALA A 62 12.83 -29.33 8.99
CA ALA A 62 13.78 -28.63 8.14
C ALA A 62 13.18 -28.36 6.75
N GLU A 63 12.56 -29.36 6.14
CA GLU A 63 11.84 -29.26 4.88
C GLU A 63 10.68 -28.25 4.99
N ARG A 64 9.91 -28.32 6.07
CA ARG A 64 8.83 -27.36 6.35
C ARG A 64 9.35 -25.93 6.36
N ARG A 65 10.47 -25.68 7.05
CA ARG A 65 11.10 -24.36 7.12
C ARG A 65 11.55 -23.89 5.73
N GLU A 66 12.25 -24.74 4.99
CA GLU A 66 12.74 -24.42 3.65
C GLU A 66 11.59 -24.01 2.71
N PHE A 67 10.57 -24.87 2.61
CA PHE A 67 9.42 -24.61 1.76
C PHE A 67 8.65 -23.36 2.19
N ALA A 68 8.45 -23.15 3.50
CA ALA A 68 7.78 -21.95 4.02
C ALA A 68 8.52 -20.65 3.64
N VAL A 69 9.86 -20.64 3.74
CA VAL A 69 10.67 -19.49 3.31
C VAL A 69 10.56 -19.27 1.81
N ALA A 70 10.57 -20.34 1.01
CA ALA A 70 10.36 -20.25 -0.44
C ALA A 70 8.97 -19.64 -0.77
N THR A 71 7.90 -20.07 -0.08
CA THR A 71 6.55 -19.51 -0.23
C THR A 71 6.48 -18.02 0.10
N LEU A 72 7.12 -17.60 1.21
CA LEU A 72 7.15 -16.19 1.60
C LEU A 72 7.95 -15.34 0.62
N SER A 73 9.03 -15.88 0.06
CA SER A 73 9.82 -15.19 -0.97
C SER A 73 8.97 -14.87 -2.20
N TYR A 74 8.04 -15.76 -2.57
CA TYR A 74 7.08 -15.49 -3.63
C TYR A 74 6.17 -14.31 -3.27
N LEU A 75 5.63 -14.23 -2.06
CA LEU A 75 4.72 -13.14 -1.67
C LEU A 75 5.37 -11.76 -1.70
N ARG A 76 6.70 -11.68 -1.50
CA ARG A 76 7.45 -10.42 -1.40
C ARG A 76 8.24 -10.04 -2.64
N SER A 77 8.29 -10.92 -3.63
CA SER A 77 9.02 -10.71 -4.88
C SER A 77 8.08 -10.31 -6.02
N PRO A 78 8.59 -9.76 -7.13
CA PRO A 78 7.79 -9.50 -8.32
C PRO A 78 7.46 -10.77 -9.14
N ARG A 79 7.93 -11.97 -8.73
CA ARG A 79 7.77 -13.21 -9.50
C ARG A 79 6.30 -13.63 -9.66
N ASP A 80 5.95 -14.28 -10.77
CA ASP A 80 4.61 -14.84 -10.96
C ASP A 80 4.44 -16.20 -10.26
N ILE A 81 3.24 -16.80 -10.37
CA ILE A 81 2.87 -18.04 -9.69
C ILE A 81 3.72 -19.25 -10.10
N SER A 82 4.41 -19.19 -11.24
CA SER A 82 5.31 -20.25 -11.71
C SER A 82 6.44 -20.51 -10.73
N ALA A 83 6.89 -19.48 -9.99
CA ALA A 83 7.87 -19.64 -8.93
C ALA A 83 7.43 -20.61 -7.81
N LEU A 84 6.13 -20.75 -7.57
CA LEU A 84 5.60 -21.77 -6.65
C LEU A 84 5.29 -23.09 -7.36
N ARG A 85 4.96 -23.05 -8.65
CA ARG A 85 4.68 -24.25 -9.46
C ARG A 85 5.93 -25.11 -9.66
N GLU A 86 7.10 -24.48 -9.74
CA GLU A 86 8.39 -25.14 -9.89
C GLU A 86 8.88 -25.82 -8.59
N LEU A 87 8.29 -25.50 -7.43
CA LEU A 87 8.64 -26.15 -6.17
C LEU A 87 8.14 -27.59 -6.18
N ALA A 88 9.04 -28.52 -5.89
CA ALA A 88 8.78 -29.95 -5.83
C ALA A 88 9.64 -30.61 -4.74
N ASP A 89 9.15 -31.73 -4.22
CA ASP A 89 9.89 -32.65 -3.37
C ASP A 89 10.04 -34.01 -4.08
N GLU A 90 10.51 -35.04 -3.37
CA GLU A 90 10.67 -36.40 -3.92
C GLU A 90 9.36 -37.02 -4.44
N GLN A 91 8.21 -36.54 -3.96
CA GLN A 91 6.87 -37.05 -4.29
C GLN A 91 6.23 -36.26 -5.43
N GLY A 92 6.91 -35.24 -5.96
CA GLY A 92 6.47 -34.42 -7.09
C GLY A 92 6.17 -32.97 -6.70
N PRO A 93 5.27 -32.28 -7.42
CA PRO A 93 4.97 -30.87 -7.16
C PRO A 93 4.53 -30.62 -5.72
N LEU A 94 5.08 -29.57 -5.11
CA LEU A 94 4.81 -29.18 -3.73
C LEU A 94 3.35 -28.72 -3.56
N TYR A 95 2.86 -27.90 -4.49
CA TYR A 95 1.52 -27.33 -4.47
C TYR A 95 0.63 -27.88 -5.57
N LYS A 96 -0.62 -28.16 -5.21
CA LYS A 96 -1.69 -28.47 -6.15
C LYS A 96 -2.18 -27.21 -6.85
N GLU A 97 -2.79 -27.36 -8.02
CA GLU A 97 -3.31 -26.23 -8.81
C GLU A 97 -4.34 -25.37 -8.03
N ARG A 98 -5.12 -25.99 -7.13
CA ARG A 98 -6.02 -25.25 -6.22
C ARG A 98 -5.25 -24.33 -5.26
N GLU A 99 -4.13 -24.79 -4.71
CA GLU A 99 -3.29 -24.06 -3.76
C GLU A 99 -2.53 -22.94 -4.48
N LEU A 100 -2.03 -23.20 -5.69
CA LEU A 100 -1.42 -22.19 -6.55
C LEU A 100 -2.39 -21.04 -6.86
N ARG A 101 -3.64 -21.35 -7.24
CA ARG A 101 -4.67 -20.32 -7.45
C ARG A 101 -4.92 -19.50 -6.18
N HIS A 102 -5.01 -20.16 -5.02
CA HIS A 102 -5.19 -19.46 -3.75
C HIS A 102 -4.02 -18.52 -3.44
N MET A 103 -2.78 -18.97 -3.63
CA MET A 103 -1.59 -18.14 -3.42
C MET A 103 -1.54 -16.94 -4.39
N GLY A 104 -1.99 -17.12 -5.63
CA GLY A 104 -2.15 -16.02 -6.59
C GLY A 104 -3.19 -14.98 -6.13
N ASP A 105 -4.32 -15.43 -5.61
CA ASP A 105 -5.35 -14.55 -5.02
C ASP A 105 -4.79 -13.77 -3.80
N VAL A 106 -4.07 -14.47 -2.91
CA VAL A 106 -3.44 -13.87 -1.73
C VAL A 106 -2.43 -12.78 -2.13
N LYS A 107 -1.54 -13.08 -3.09
CA LYS A 107 -0.55 -12.10 -3.57
C LYS A 107 -1.21 -10.89 -4.22
N THR A 108 -2.26 -11.12 -5.01
CA THR A 108 -3.03 -10.04 -5.64
C THR A 108 -3.65 -9.12 -4.60
N LEU A 109 -4.26 -9.67 -3.55
CA LEU A 109 -4.84 -8.89 -2.46
C LEU A 109 -3.76 -8.09 -1.72
N ALA A 110 -2.65 -8.73 -1.35
CA ALA A 110 -1.55 -8.08 -0.64
C ALA A 110 -0.99 -6.89 -1.44
N ASN A 111 -0.73 -7.08 -2.74
CA ASN A 111 -0.23 -6.01 -3.61
C ASN A 111 -1.23 -4.85 -3.74
N ARG A 112 -2.53 -5.14 -3.86
CA ARG A 112 -3.57 -4.09 -3.92
C ARG A 112 -3.60 -3.26 -2.64
N LEU A 113 -3.58 -3.91 -1.48
CA LEU A 113 -3.58 -3.23 -0.19
C LEU A 113 -2.32 -2.37 0.00
N LEU A 114 -1.15 -2.88 -0.40
CA LEU A 114 0.09 -2.13 -0.37
C LEU A 114 0.02 -0.87 -1.24
N THR A 115 -0.43 -1.02 -2.50
CA THR A 115 -0.59 0.13 -3.41
C THR A 115 -1.54 1.17 -2.84
N ILE A 116 -2.71 0.76 -2.35
CA ILE A 116 -3.67 1.69 -1.71
C ILE A 116 -3.03 2.40 -0.52
N GLY A 117 -2.31 1.66 0.35
CA GLY A 117 -1.62 2.23 1.50
C GLY A 117 -0.57 3.27 1.12
N LEU A 118 0.24 3.00 0.08
CA LEU A 118 1.25 3.94 -0.41
C LEU A 118 0.63 5.23 -0.97
N PHE A 119 -0.44 5.12 -1.76
CA PHE A 119 -1.16 6.28 -2.29
C PHE A 119 -1.79 7.12 -1.17
N ALA A 120 -2.40 6.46 -0.18
CA ALA A 120 -3.01 7.15 0.94
C ALA A 120 -1.98 7.89 1.82
N LEU A 121 -0.84 7.25 2.09
CA LEU A 121 0.26 7.86 2.83
C LEU A 121 0.88 9.04 2.05
N GLY A 122 1.11 8.88 0.75
CA GLY A 122 1.63 9.93 -0.12
C GLY A 122 0.67 11.13 -0.21
N GLY A 123 -0.63 10.87 -0.38
CA GLY A 123 -1.66 11.91 -0.38
C GLY A 123 -1.78 12.64 0.96
N LEU A 124 -1.66 11.92 2.08
CA LEU A 124 -1.58 12.54 3.40
C LEU A 124 -0.35 13.45 3.52
N PHE A 125 0.83 12.97 3.13
CA PHE A 125 2.06 13.77 3.18
C PHE A 125 1.99 15.03 2.31
N LEU A 126 1.46 14.88 1.08
CA LEU A 126 1.16 15.99 0.18
C LEU A 126 0.25 17.03 0.85
N GLY A 127 -0.85 16.60 1.48
CA GLY A 127 -1.81 17.51 2.13
C GLY A 127 -1.26 18.21 3.38
N LEU A 128 -0.43 17.53 4.17
CA LEU A 128 0.15 18.07 5.40
C LEU A 128 1.35 18.99 5.16
N SER A 129 2.12 18.74 4.11
CA SER A 129 3.43 19.36 3.91
C SER A 129 3.74 19.53 2.43
N PHE A 130 2.85 20.20 1.71
CA PHE A 130 2.95 20.41 0.26
C PHE A 130 4.33 20.91 -0.18
N ASN A 131 4.90 21.93 0.48
CA ASN A 131 6.22 22.47 0.10
C ASN A 131 7.33 21.41 0.22
N THR A 132 7.35 20.65 1.32
CA THR A 132 8.34 19.59 1.53
C THR A 132 8.16 18.46 0.53
N PHE A 133 6.91 18.06 0.27
CA PHE A 133 6.57 17.08 -0.77
C PHE A 133 7.07 17.56 -2.13
N LEU A 134 6.74 18.79 -2.53
CA LEU A 134 7.10 19.38 -3.82
C LEU A 134 8.62 19.43 -4.02
N VAL A 135 9.36 19.86 -2.99
CA VAL A 135 10.83 19.92 -3.03
C VAL A 135 11.44 18.53 -3.19
N ASN A 136 11.00 17.56 -2.40
CA ASN A 136 11.54 16.19 -2.48
C ASN A 136 11.17 15.51 -3.79
N PHE A 137 9.96 15.74 -4.31
CA PHE A 137 9.55 15.30 -5.64
C PHE A 137 10.51 15.84 -6.70
N HIS A 138 10.78 17.16 -6.71
CA HIS A 138 11.67 17.71 -7.71
C HIS A 138 13.11 17.20 -7.59
N ARG A 139 13.63 17.01 -6.37
CA ARG A 139 14.95 16.43 -6.15
C ARG A 139 15.08 14.99 -6.63
N LEU A 140 13.99 14.22 -6.62
CA LEU A 140 13.96 12.84 -7.11
C LEU A 140 14.03 12.77 -8.64
N PHE A 141 13.41 13.72 -9.34
CA PHE A 141 13.24 13.66 -10.80
C PHE A 141 14.10 14.66 -11.59
N PHE A 142 14.59 15.71 -10.94
CA PHE A 142 15.35 16.79 -11.58
C PHE A 142 16.64 17.08 -10.81
N THR A 143 17.65 17.52 -11.55
CA THR A 143 18.93 17.98 -10.99
C THR A 143 19.02 19.50 -11.02
N GLY A 144 19.82 20.07 -10.11
CA GLY A 144 19.99 21.53 -10.02
C GLY A 144 18.77 22.28 -9.51
N ASN A 145 18.69 23.57 -9.82
CA ASN A 145 17.76 24.53 -9.22
C ASN A 145 16.76 25.15 -10.23
N SER A 146 16.63 24.58 -11.43
CA SER A 146 15.78 25.15 -12.51
C SER A 146 14.28 25.18 -12.19
N TRP A 147 13.85 24.47 -11.15
CA TRP A 147 12.47 24.41 -10.65
C TRP A 147 12.22 25.33 -9.45
N LEU A 148 13.22 26.11 -9.02
CA LEU A 148 13.08 27.12 -7.96
C LEU A 148 12.83 28.49 -8.57
N PHE A 149 11.70 29.09 -8.22
CA PHE A 149 11.26 30.36 -8.76
C PHE A 149 11.05 31.41 -7.65
N PRO A 150 11.57 32.64 -7.81
CA PRO A 150 11.14 33.79 -7.02
C PRO A 150 9.63 34.03 -7.11
N TYR A 151 9.03 34.59 -6.05
CA TYR A 151 7.60 34.96 -6.05
C TYR A 151 7.25 36.04 -7.08
N SER A 152 8.25 36.78 -7.57
CA SER A 152 8.08 37.76 -8.65
C SER A 152 7.94 37.13 -10.03
N ASP A 153 8.25 35.85 -10.21
CA ASP A 153 8.21 35.22 -11.53
C ASP A 153 6.77 34.96 -11.96
N SER A 154 6.47 35.21 -13.24
CA SER A 154 5.12 35.06 -13.80
C SER A 154 4.52 33.66 -13.56
N LEU A 155 5.34 32.61 -13.57
CA LEU A 155 4.87 31.24 -13.37
C LEU A 155 4.29 31.02 -11.95
N ILE A 156 4.96 31.54 -10.91
CA ILE A 156 4.47 31.44 -9.52
C ILE A 156 3.29 32.38 -9.28
N GLN A 157 3.28 33.55 -9.93
CA GLN A 157 2.13 34.47 -9.85
C GLN A 157 0.86 33.86 -10.48
N LEU A 158 0.99 33.19 -11.63
CA LEU A 158 -0.13 32.52 -12.31
C LEU A 158 -0.56 31.22 -11.61
N PHE A 159 0.40 30.43 -11.14
CA PHE A 159 0.16 29.12 -10.52
C PHE A 159 0.79 29.07 -9.13
N PRO A 160 0.17 29.72 -8.13
CA PRO A 160 0.72 29.76 -6.78
C PRO A 160 0.74 28.36 -6.14
N PRO A 161 1.55 28.12 -5.10
CA PRO A 161 1.64 26.79 -4.45
C PRO A 161 0.29 26.16 -4.07
N ALA A 162 -0.69 26.97 -3.66
CA ALA A 162 -2.04 26.50 -3.34
C ALA A 162 -2.77 25.90 -4.55
N PHE A 163 -2.58 26.47 -5.76
CA PHE A 163 -3.14 25.92 -7.00
C PHE A 163 -2.63 24.50 -7.24
N TRP A 164 -1.31 24.30 -7.17
CA TRP A 164 -0.69 23.00 -7.38
C TRP A 164 -1.06 21.98 -6.31
N SER A 165 -1.13 22.39 -5.03
CA SER A 165 -1.59 21.53 -3.94
C SER A 165 -3.02 21.05 -4.17
N ASN A 166 -3.93 21.95 -4.53
CA ASN A 166 -5.32 21.60 -4.79
C ASN A 166 -5.47 20.69 -6.02
N ALA A 167 -4.74 20.98 -7.09
CA ALA A 167 -4.72 20.15 -8.29
C ALA A 167 -4.19 18.73 -8.00
N ALA A 168 -3.12 18.60 -7.23
CA ALA A 168 -2.54 17.32 -6.86
C ALA A 168 -3.49 16.49 -5.97
N LEU A 169 -4.18 17.12 -5.01
CA LEU A 169 -5.20 16.46 -4.19
C LEU A 169 -6.42 16.03 -5.02
N ALA A 170 -6.89 16.87 -5.94
CA ALA A 170 -7.99 16.53 -6.84
C ALA A 170 -7.63 15.33 -7.74
N TRP A 171 -6.43 15.33 -8.32
CA TRP A 171 -5.91 14.21 -9.10
C TRP A 171 -5.84 12.92 -8.28
N ALA A 172 -5.26 12.96 -7.08
CA ALA A 172 -5.19 11.80 -6.19
C ALA A 172 -6.58 11.25 -5.83
N GLY A 173 -7.54 12.14 -5.55
CA GLY A 173 -8.93 11.76 -5.29
C GLY A 173 -9.59 11.07 -6.49
N LEU A 174 -9.43 11.62 -7.70
CA LEU A 174 -9.95 11.02 -8.93
C LEU A 174 -9.34 9.64 -9.20
N THR A 175 -8.02 9.48 -9.05
CA THR A 175 -7.35 8.18 -9.20
C THR A 175 -7.90 7.13 -8.24
N LEU A 176 -8.14 7.50 -6.97
CA LEU A 176 -8.72 6.57 -5.98
C LEU A 176 -10.18 6.19 -6.34
N LEU A 177 -10.96 7.14 -6.85
CA LEU A 177 -12.34 6.87 -7.31
C LEU A 177 -12.35 5.92 -8.53
N GLU A 178 -11.48 6.15 -9.50
CA GLU A 178 -11.33 5.27 -10.67
C GLU A 178 -10.90 3.85 -10.25
N ALA A 179 -9.93 3.74 -9.34
CA ALA A 179 -9.49 2.46 -8.80
C ALA A 179 -10.64 1.71 -8.09
N ALA A 180 -11.45 2.42 -7.30
CA ALA A 180 -12.61 1.83 -6.63
C ALA A 180 -13.68 1.38 -7.64
N ALA A 181 -13.94 2.15 -8.69
CA ALA A 181 -14.89 1.80 -9.73
C ALA A 181 -14.44 0.54 -10.51
N LEU A 182 -13.16 0.47 -10.90
CA LEU A 182 -12.59 -0.70 -11.57
C LEU A 182 -12.60 -1.93 -10.67
N ALA A 183 -12.29 -1.77 -9.37
CA ALA A 183 -12.39 -2.86 -8.41
C ALA A 183 -13.83 -3.36 -8.27
N GLY A 184 -14.81 -2.46 -8.16
CA GLY A 184 -16.23 -2.78 -8.11
C GLY A 184 -16.72 -3.50 -9.37
N LEU A 185 -16.30 -3.06 -10.55
CA LEU A 185 -16.62 -3.71 -11.82
C LEU A 185 -15.99 -5.11 -11.90
N SER A 186 -14.73 -5.25 -11.51
CA SER A 186 -14.04 -6.55 -11.46
C SER A 186 -14.77 -7.57 -10.57
N LEU A 187 -15.32 -7.13 -9.44
CA LEU A 187 -16.12 -8.00 -8.56
C LEU A 187 -17.44 -8.43 -9.21
N ARG A 188 -18.08 -7.58 -10.02
CA ARG A 188 -19.34 -7.89 -10.73
C ARG A 188 -19.14 -8.83 -11.92
N LEU A 189 -17.99 -8.74 -12.60
CA LEU A 189 -17.68 -9.56 -13.77
C LEU A 189 -17.07 -10.92 -13.41
N ARG A 190 -16.92 -11.26 -12.12
CA ARG A 190 -16.42 -12.57 -11.70
C ARG A 190 -17.33 -13.68 -12.26
N PRO A 191 -16.83 -14.55 -13.16
CA PRO A 191 -17.62 -15.66 -13.67
C PRO A 191 -18.10 -16.53 -12.50
N SER A 192 -19.37 -16.92 -12.52
CA SER A 192 -19.88 -17.91 -11.58
C SER A 192 -19.07 -19.19 -11.73
N ARG A 193 -18.33 -19.57 -10.67
CA ARG A 193 -17.59 -20.83 -10.61
C ARG A 193 -18.60 -21.97 -10.76
N ARG A 194 -18.73 -22.56 -11.95
CA ARG A 194 -19.43 -23.84 -12.11
C ARG A 194 -18.53 -24.93 -11.50
N SER A 195 -19.12 -25.66 -10.55
CA SER A 195 -18.58 -26.80 -9.81
C SER A 195 -18.18 -27.94 -10.74
#